data_AF-A0AAD1MZ56-F1
#
_entry.id   AF-A0AAD1MZ56-F1
#
_cell.length_a   1.000
_cell.length_b   1.000
_cell.length_c   1.000
_cell.angle_alpha   90.00
_cell.angle_beta   90.00
_cell.angle_gamma   90.00
#
_symmetry.space_group_name_H-M   'P 1'
#
loop_
_entity.id
_entity.type
_entity.pdbx_description
1 polymer ?
#
loop_
_entity_poly.entity_id
_entity_poly.type
_entity_poly.pdbx_seq_one_letter_code
_entity_poly.pdbx_strand_id
1 'polypeptide(L)'
;MDVKEVLLPGVGLRFEFDNRDGDRIGVVARRTGDFEVVVYPKEDPDQAQQVFRLTDEEAEALAQILGAPRIAERFADLTREVPGLSAGQVSVRAGSPFVDRPLGDTRARTRTGASIVAIVRDEEVLASPGPSDLLRAGDVLVVIGTHEGLAGVEVIVSQGHGGEAHQPGPPGQG
;
A
#
# COMPACT_ATOMS: atom_id res chain seq x y z
N MET A 1 -0.95 -4.40 -21.26
CA MET A 1 -1.46 -3.16 -21.89
C MET A 1 -0.31 -2.19 -21.83
N ASP A 2 0.25 -1.87 -22.97
CA ASP A 2 1.45 -1.06 -23.07
C ASP A 2 1.06 0.41 -23.23
N VAL A 3 1.61 1.26 -22.36
CA VAL A 3 1.46 2.70 -22.46
C VAL A 3 2.69 3.24 -23.17
N LYS A 4 2.48 3.93 -24.28
CA LYS A 4 3.56 4.58 -25.02
C LYS A 4 3.66 6.04 -24.61
N GLU A 5 4.89 6.48 -24.41
CA GLU A 5 5.23 7.85 -24.02
C GLU A 5 5.84 8.59 -25.20
N VAL A 6 5.34 9.80 -25.48
CA VAL A 6 5.79 10.63 -26.59
C VAL A 6 6.01 12.05 -26.09
N LEU A 7 7.25 12.51 -26.16
CA LEU A 7 7.58 13.92 -25.90
C LEU A 7 6.97 14.79 -27.02
N LEU A 8 6.23 15.82 -26.62
CA LEU A 8 5.67 16.83 -27.53
C LEU A 8 6.45 18.14 -27.37
N PRO A 9 7.36 18.47 -28.31
CA PRO A 9 8.18 19.69 -28.24
C PRO A 9 7.30 20.93 -28.06
N GLY A 10 7.62 21.75 -27.05
CA GLY A 10 6.89 22.98 -26.73
C GLY A 10 5.55 22.78 -26.01
N VAL A 11 5.01 21.55 -25.94
CA VAL A 11 3.68 21.28 -25.34
C VAL A 11 3.83 20.52 -24.02
N GLY A 12 4.58 19.41 -23.99
CA GLY A 12 4.68 18.56 -22.80
C GLY A 12 4.90 17.09 -23.16
N LEU A 13 4.15 16.21 -22.51
CA LEU A 13 4.26 14.76 -22.65
C LEU A 13 2.91 14.16 -23.00
N ARG A 14 2.89 13.24 -23.97
CA ARG A 14 1.69 12.47 -24.31
C ARG A 14 1.89 11.00 -23.94
N PHE A 15 0.97 10.48 -23.15
CA PHE A 15 0.82 9.06 -22.92
C PHE A 15 -0.29 8.53 -23.83
N GLU A 16 -0.08 7.38 -24.46
CA GLU A 16 -1.08 6.78 -25.35
C GLU A 16 -1.20 5.28 -25.12
N PHE A 17 -2.43 4.77 -25.23
CA PHE A 17 -2.73 3.35 -25.20
C PHE A 17 -3.99 3.05 -26.02
N ASP A 18 -4.11 1.83 -26.53
CA ASP A 18 -5.32 1.37 -27.19
C ASP A 18 -6.26 0.68 -26.17
N ASN A 19 -7.53 1.06 -26.14
CA ASN A 19 -8.54 0.50 -25.26
C ASN A 19 -9.11 -0.83 -25.83
N ARG A 20 -10.03 -1.46 -25.10
CA ARG A 20 -10.64 -2.74 -25.52
C ARG A 20 -11.52 -2.62 -26.77
N ASP A 21 -12.09 -1.45 -26.99
CA ASP A 21 -13.01 -1.17 -28.11
C ASP A 21 -12.22 -0.86 -29.39
N GLY A 22 -10.89 -0.65 -29.25
CA GLY A 22 -9.95 -0.40 -30.33
C GLY A 22 -9.65 1.08 -30.55
N ASP A 23 -10.22 1.98 -29.73
CA ASP A 23 -9.89 3.40 -29.76
C ASP A 23 -8.55 3.64 -29.07
N ARG A 24 -7.79 4.61 -29.58
CA ARG A 24 -6.59 5.07 -28.91
C ARG A 24 -6.92 6.21 -27.98
N ILE A 25 -6.59 6.05 -26.70
CA ILE A 25 -6.71 7.09 -25.70
C ILE A 25 -5.35 7.79 -25.58
N GLY A 26 -5.35 9.11 -25.65
CA GLY A 26 -4.21 9.97 -25.40
C GLY A 26 -4.43 10.82 -24.16
N VAL A 27 -3.42 10.90 -23.29
CA VAL A 27 -3.37 11.82 -22.16
C VAL A 27 -2.20 12.76 -22.35
N VAL A 28 -2.46 14.06 -22.50
CA VAL A 28 -1.43 15.08 -22.70
C VAL A 28 -1.22 15.84 -21.40
N ALA A 29 -0.08 15.63 -20.76
CA ALA A 29 0.40 16.44 -19.65
C ALA A 29 1.12 17.66 -20.22
N ARG A 30 0.50 18.84 -20.13
CA ARG A 30 1.07 20.08 -20.68
C ARG A 30 2.05 20.69 -19.69
N ARG A 31 3.02 21.45 -20.20
CA ARG A 31 4.01 22.18 -19.38
C ARG A 31 3.38 23.24 -18.46
N THR A 32 2.18 23.68 -18.79
CA THR A 32 1.35 24.60 -18.00
C THR A 32 0.75 23.95 -16.76
N GLY A 33 0.88 22.63 -16.60
CA GLY A 33 0.37 21.86 -15.45
C GLY A 33 -1.00 21.25 -15.66
N ASP A 34 -1.73 21.65 -16.69
CA ASP A 34 -3.02 21.05 -17.03
C ASP A 34 -2.89 19.79 -17.88
N PHE A 35 -3.91 18.95 -17.79
CA PHE A 35 -4.00 17.68 -18.48
C PHE A 35 -5.17 17.69 -19.46
N GLU A 36 -4.99 17.02 -20.59
CA GLU A 36 -6.03 16.86 -21.59
C GLU A 36 -6.17 15.40 -21.98
N VAL A 37 -7.41 14.91 -22.03
CA VAL A 37 -7.72 13.56 -22.48
C VAL A 37 -8.37 13.63 -23.84
N VAL A 38 -7.77 12.92 -24.79
CA VAL A 38 -8.21 12.81 -26.17
C VAL A 38 -8.46 11.36 -26.53
N VAL A 39 -9.42 11.12 -27.41
CA VAL A 39 -9.69 9.82 -28.02
C VAL A 39 -9.49 9.94 -29.52
N TYR A 40 -8.82 8.95 -30.10
CA TYR A 40 -8.72 8.73 -31.53
C TYR A 40 -9.55 7.49 -31.84
N PRO A 41 -10.78 7.65 -32.37
CA PRO A 41 -11.66 6.53 -32.66
C PRO A 41 -11.01 5.56 -33.63
N LYS A 42 -11.31 4.27 -33.49
CA LYS A 42 -10.82 3.26 -34.43
C LYS A 42 -11.25 3.54 -35.88
N GLU A 43 -12.44 4.10 -36.06
CA GLU A 43 -13.02 4.42 -37.37
C GLU A 43 -12.31 5.58 -38.07
N ASP A 44 -11.72 6.50 -37.30
CA ASP A 44 -10.97 7.64 -37.81
C ASP A 44 -9.79 7.99 -36.89
N PRO A 45 -8.66 7.25 -36.99
CA PRO A 45 -7.52 7.40 -36.10
C PRO A 45 -6.78 8.74 -36.23
N ASP A 46 -7.03 9.51 -37.30
CA ASP A 46 -6.41 10.82 -37.53
C ASP A 46 -7.21 11.95 -36.86
N GLN A 47 -8.46 11.69 -36.46
CA GLN A 47 -9.30 12.66 -35.77
C GLN A 47 -9.12 12.57 -34.25
N ALA A 48 -8.42 13.55 -33.68
CA ALA A 48 -8.37 13.73 -32.22
C ALA A 48 -9.68 14.35 -31.72
N GLN A 49 -10.41 13.62 -30.87
CA GLN A 49 -11.58 14.13 -30.18
C GLN A 49 -11.22 14.44 -28.72
N GLN A 50 -11.30 15.70 -28.33
CA GLN A 50 -11.10 16.09 -26.93
C GLN A 50 -12.29 15.62 -26.10
N VAL A 51 -12.01 14.86 -25.05
CA VAL A 51 -13.05 14.36 -24.13
C VAL A 51 -13.25 15.36 -23.00
N PHE A 52 -12.16 15.71 -22.32
CA PHE A 52 -12.16 16.71 -21.25
C PHE A 52 -10.74 17.26 -21.00
N ARG A 53 -10.68 18.34 -20.23
CA ARG A 53 -9.46 18.95 -19.70
C ARG A 53 -9.55 18.98 -18.19
N LEU A 54 -8.43 18.79 -17.53
CA LEU A 54 -8.29 18.86 -16.09
C LEU A 54 -7.22 19.88 -15.75
N THR A 55 -7.49 20.68 -14.72
CA THR A 55 -6.43 21.38 -13.99
C THR A 55 -5.56 20.38 -13.23
N ASP A 56 -4.43 20.85 -12.70
CA ASP A 56 -3.53 20.03 -11.88
C ASP A 56 -4.27 19.44 -10.65
N GLU A 57 -5.06 20.28 -9.95
CA GLU A 57 -5.85 19.87 -8.78
C GLU A 57 -6.92 18.81 -9.14
N GLU A 58 -7.61 18.97 -10.27
CA GLU A 58 -8.62 18.00 -10.72
C GLU A 58 -7.99 16.69 -11.19
N ALA A 59 -6.80 16.75 -11.82
CA ALA A 59 -6.06 15.58 -12.24
C ALA A 59 -5.58 14.77 -11.03
N GLU A 60 -5.12 15.43 -9.98
CA GLU A 60 -4.75 14.80 -8.71
C GLU A 60 -5.95 14.10 -8.07
N ALA A 61 -7.09 14.79 -7.96
CA ALA A 61 -8.32 14.20 -7.43
C ALA A 61 -8.77 12.97 -8.25
N LEU A 62 -8.69 13.05 -9.59
CA LEU A 62 -9.02 11.93 -10.45
C LEU A 62 -8.04 10.76 -10.28
N ALA A 63 -6.75 11.04 -10.17
CA ALA A 63 -5.72 10.03 -9.92
C ALA A 63 -5.98 9.29 -8.61
N GLN A 64 -6.40 10.00 -7.55
CA GLN A 64 -6.78 9.39 -6.28
C GLN A 64 -8.01 8.48 -6.42
N ILE A 65 -9.06 8.92 -7.14
CA ILE A 65 -10.26 8.10 -7.36
C ILE A 65 -9.93 6.84 -8.17
N LEU A 66 -9.12 6.97 -9.23
CA LEU A 66 -8.72 5.85 -10.08
C LEU A 66 -7.68 4.94 -9.41
N GLY A 67 -6.89 5.48 -8.49
CA GLY A 67 -5.87 4.79 -7.71
C GLY A 67 -6.43 4.08 -6.48
N ALA A 68 -7.49 4.59 -5.85
CA ALA A 68 -8.05 4.03 -4.61
C ALA A 68 -8.46 2.54 -4.72
N PRO A 69 -9.15 2.08 -5.78
CA PRO A 69 -9.43 0.65 -5.99
C PRO A 69 -8.15 -0.16 -6.20
N ARG A 70 -7.15 0.42 -6.88
CA ARG A 70 -5.88 -0.25 -7.22
C ARG A 70 -4.90 -0.34 -6.05
N ILE A 71 -4.99 0.55 -5.06
CA ILE A 71 -4.22 0.43 -3.82
C ILE A 71 -4.80 -0.74 -3.00
N ALA A 72 -6.12 -0.87 -2.89
CA ALA A 72 -6.75 -2.03 -2.26
C ALA A 72 -6.42 -3.36 -2.98
N GLU A 73 -6.37 -3.35 -4.32
CA GLU A 73 -6.03 -4.53 -5.12
C GLU A 73 -4.52 -4.84 -5.17
N ARG A 74 -3.61 -3.85 -5.14
CA ARG A 74 -2.15 -4.08 -5.10
C ARG A 74 -1.68 -4.69 -3.77
N PHE A 75 -2.39 -4.48 -2.68
CA PHE A 75 -2.19 -5.26 -1.46
C PHE A 75 -2.67 -6.71 -1.60
N ALA A 76 -3.70 -6.96 -2.41
CA ALA A 76 -4.21 -8.30 -2.69
C ALA A 76 -3.40 -9.07 -3.75
N ASP A 77 -2.70 -8.39 -4.66
CA ASP A 77 -2.02 -9.05 -5.79
C ASP A 77 -0.69 -9.75 -5.45
N LEU A 78 -0.05 -9.42 -4.33
CA LEU A 78 1.05 -10.22 -3.76
C LEU A 78 0.60 -11.60 -3.24
N THR A 79 -0.72 -11.87 -3.26
CA THR A 79 -1.33 -13.08 -2.69
C THR A 79 -1.70 -14.14 -3.74
N ARG A 80 -1.76 -13.79 -5.03
CA ARG A 80 -2.41 -14.67 -6.04
C ARG A 80 -1.61 -15.89 -6.49
N GLU A 81 -0.32 -16.03 -6.14
CA GLU A 81 0.48 -17.15 -6.67
C GLU A 81 0.64 -18.35 -5.73
N VAL A 82 0.17 -18.27 -4.47
CA VAL A 82 0.32 -19.39 -3.50
C VAL A 82 -0.98 -19.64 -2.74
N PRO A 83 -1.70 -20.76 -3.02
CA PRO A 83 -2.87 -21.17 -2.24
C PRO A 83 -2.55 -21.23 -0.74
N GLY A 84 -3.35 -20.54 0.09
CA GLY A 84 -3.19 -20.49 1.54
C GLY A 84 -2.32 -19.35 2.08
N LEU A 85 -1.67 -18.56 1.22
CA LEU A 85 -1.01 -17.31 1.61
C LEU A 85 -1.99 -16.14 1.51
N SER A 86 -1.78 -15.10 2.31
CA SER A 86 -2.60 -13.89 2.40
C SER A 86 -1.77 -12.70 2.85
N ALA A 87 -2.06 -11.53 2.30
CA ALA A 87 -1.52 -10.25 2.74
C ALA A 87 -2.60 -9.47 3.52
N GLY A 88 -2.18 -8.78 4.58
CA GLY A 88 -3.07 -8.02 5.45
C GLY A 88 -2.36 -6.87 6.14
N GLN A 89 -3.16 -5.98 6.74
CA GLN A 89 -2.68 -4.80 7.46
C GLN A 89 -3.00 -4.93 8.94
N VAL A 90 -2.02 -4.64 9.80
CA VAL A 90 -2.18 -4.67 11.26
C VAL A 90 -1.74 -3.33 11.84
N SER A 91 -2.66 -2.62 12.49
CA SER A 91 -2.37 -1.31 13.10
C SER A 91 -1.75 -1.45 14.50
N VAL A 92 -0.64 -0.74 14.72
CA VAL A 92 -0.05 -0.53 16.04
C VAL A 92 -0.81 0.60 16.74
N ARG A 93 -1.82 0.23 17.54
CA ARG A 93 -2.59 1.21 18.32
C ARG A 93 -1.73 1.82 19.42
N ALA A 94 -2.08 3.02 19.89
CA ALA A 94 -1.37 3.70 20.97
C ALA A 94 -1.28 2.89 22.28
N GLY A 95 -2.23 1.97 22.52
CA GLY A 95 -2.19 1.05 23.66
C GLY A 95 -1.34 -0.22 23.45
N SER A 96 -0.63 -0.33 22.33
CA SER A 96 0.20 -1.50 22.04
C SER A 96 1.39 -1.56 23.00
N PRO A 97 1.72 -2.74 23.55
CA PRO A 97 2.93 -2.96 24.37
C PRO A 97 4.24 -2.80 23.59
N PHE A 98 4.16 -2.67 22.27
CA PHE A 98 5.30 -2.59 21.36
C PHE A 98 5.55 -1.18 20.84
N VAL A 99 4.76 -0.17 21.27
CA VAL A 99 5.10 1.23 21.00
C VAL A 99 6.47 1.55 21.59
N ASP A 100 7.30 2.22 20.78
CA ASP A 100 8.70 2.58 21.05
C ASP A 100 9.63 1.39 21.29
N ARG A 101 9.24 0.20 20.83
CA ARG A 101 10.05 -1.02 20.92
C ARG A 101 10.48 -1.52 19.54
N PRO A 102 11.62 -2.22 19.44
CA PRO A 102 12.04 -2.83 18.19
C PRO A 102 11.02 -3.85 17.67
N LEU A 103 10.84 -3.89 16.35
CA LEU A 103 9.96 -4.84 15.68
C LEU A 103 10.30 -6.30 16.05
N GLY A 104 11.58 -6.60 16.26
CA GLY A 104 12.07 -7.91 16.69
C GLY A 104 11.46 -8.41 18.01
N ASP A 105 11.06 -7.51 18.91
CA ASP A 105 10.47 -7.87 20.20
C ASP A 105 9.11 -8.57 20.04
N THR A 106 8.39 -8.28 18.95
CA THR A 106 7.11 -8.94 18.64
C THR A 106 7.30 -10.45 18.41
N ARG A 107 8.49 -10.83 17.91
CA ARG A 107 8.80 -12.16 17.37
C ARG A 107 7.71 -12.69 16.43
N ALA A 108 7.06 -11.79 15.69
CA ALA A 108 5.86 -12.07 14.89
C ALA A 108 6.06 -13.28 13.97
N ARG A 109 7.16 -13.30 13.21
CA ARG A 109 7.49 -14.40 12.30
C ARG A 109 7.66 -15.74 12.99
N THR A 110 8.39 -15.79 14.10
CA THR A 110 8.62 -17.04 14.83
C THR A 110 7.36 -17.55 15.54
N ARG A 111 6.49 -16.65 16.01
CA ARG A 111 5.28 -16.99 16.76
C ARG A 111 4.08 -17.34 15.89
N THR A 112 4.01 -16.79 14.68
CA THR A 112 2.81 -16.85 13.83
C THR A 112 3.08 -17.41 12.44
N GLY A 113 4.35 -17.53 12.03
CA GLY A 113 4.72 -17.87 10.66
C GLY A 113 4.53 -16.72 9.65
N ALA A 114 3.92 -15.60 10.05
CA ALA A 114 3.70 -14.46 9.17
C ALA A 114 4.89 -13.48 9.19
N SER A 115 5.22 -12.91 8.04
CA SER A 115 6.32 -11.96 7.87
C SER A 115 5.79 -10.54 7.72
N ILE A 116 6.38 -9.62 8.46
CA ILE A 116 6.13 -8.18 8.28
C ILE A 116 7.10 -7.69 7.20
N VAL A 117 6.56 -7.12 6.13
CA VAL A 117 7.33 -6.75 4.93
C VAL A 117 7.44 -5.24 4.72
N ALA A 118 6.59 -4.47 5.38
CA ALA A 118 6.67 -3.01 5.40
C ALA A 118 6.03 -2.43 6.65
N ILE A 119 6.45 -1.22 7.02
CA ILE A 119 5.79 -0.36 7.99
C ILE A 119 5.35 0.90 7.25
N VAL A 120 4.06 1.22 7.29
CA VAL A 120 3.52 2.48 6.78
C VAL A 120 3.34 3.42 7.95
N ARG A 121 3.93 4.61 7.86
CA ARG A 121 3.87 5.64 8.88
C ARG A 121 3.57 6.96 8.20
N ASP A 122 2.43 7.56 8.55
CA ASP A 122 1.93 8.75 7.88
C ASP A 122 1.86 8.53 6.35
N GLU A 123 2.62 9.31 5.57
CA GLU A 123 2.71 9.18 4.11
C GLU A 123 3.98 8.41 3.64
N GLU A 124 4.79 7.91 4.56
CA GLU A 124 6.04 7.20 4.26
C GLU A 124 5.91 5.68 4.41
N VAL A 125 6.61 4.95 3.53
CA VAL A 125 6.68 3.49 3.55
C VAL A 125 8.11 3.04 3.83
N LEU A 126 8.33 2.44 5.00
CA LEU A 126 9.57 1.73 5.33
C LEU A 126 9.47 0.30 4.80
N ALA A 127 10.05 0.06 3.64
CA ALA A 127 10.12 -1.26 3.03
C ALA A 127 11.17 -2.13 3.72
N SER A 128 10.88 -3.43 3.87
CA SER A 128 11.79 -4.44 4.44
C SER A 128 12.36 -4.04 5.81
N PRO A 129 11.51 -3.77 6.81
CA PRO A 129 11.97 -3.38 8.14
C PRO A 129 12.83 -4.48 8.77
N GLY A 130 13.93 -4.06 9.38
CA GLY A 130 14.79 -4.88 10.20
C GLY A 130 14.22 -5.10 11.62
N PRO A 131 14.78 -6.05 12.37
CA PRO A 131 14.35 -6.33 13.74
C PRO A 131 14.63 -5.17 14.72
N SER A 132 15.53 -4.25 14.36
CA SER A 132 15.88 -3.06 15.15
C SER A 132 14.95 -1.87 14.93
N ASP A 133 14.09 -1.90 13.90
CA ASP A 133 13.22 -0.77 13.60
C ASP A 133 12.16 -0.58 14.68
N LEU A 134 12.02 0.65 15.16
CA LEU A 134 11.11 0.98 16.24
C LEU A 134 9.68 1.13 15.72
N LEU A 135 8.77 0.38 16.34
CA LEU A 135 7.34 0.54 16.14
C LEU A 135 6.85 1.78 16.87
N ARG A 136 5.98 2.55 16.22
CA ARG A 136 5.33 3.74 16.77
C ARG A 136 3.82 3.57 16.77
N ALA A 137 3.16 4.29 17.67
CA ALA A 137 1.71 4.39 17.65
C ALA A 137 1.25 5.00 16.32
N GLY A 138 0.25 4.38 15.69
CA GLY A 138 -0.24 4.78 14.37
C GLY A 138 0.42 4.05 13.20
N ASP A 139 1.51 3.32 13.43
CA ASP A 139 2.13 2.50 12.39
C ASP A 139 1.14 1.44 11.86
N VAL A 140 1.15 1.22 10.56
CA VAL A 140 0.43 0.13 9.91
C VAL A 140 1.44 -0.88 9.37
N LEU A 141 1.41 -2.09 9.91
CA LEU A 141 2.28 -3.18 9.51
C LEU A 141 1.67 -3.92 8.33
N VAL A 142 2.43 -4.08 7.26
CA VAL A 142 2.06 -4.92 6.12
C VAL A 142 2.58 -6.32 6.39
N VAL A 143 1.67 -7.30 6.47
CA VAL A 143 1.94 -8.66 6.89
C VAL A 143 1.60 -9.64 5.78
N ILE A 144 2.46 -10.62 5.53
CA ILE A 144 2.24 -11.72 4.59
C ILE A 144 2.35 -13.06 5.34
N GLY A 145 1.34 -13.91 5.23
CA GLY A 145 1.29 -15.19 5.94
C GLY A 145 -0.02 -15.94 5.68
N THR A 146 -0.31 -16.99 6.44
CA THR A 146 -1.64 -17.61 6.42
C THR A 146 -2.66 -16.70 7.11
N HIS A 147 -3.96 -16.93 6.92
CA HIS A 147 -5.01 -16.21 7.63
C HIS A 147 -4.83 -16.28 9.16
N GLU A 148 -4.46 -17.45 9.68
CA GLU A 148 -4.14 -17.67 11.09
C GLU A 148 -2.91 -16.87 11.53
N GLY A 149 -1.88 -16.82 10.68
CA GLY A 149 -0.67 -16.04 10.95
C GLY A 149 -0.96 -14.54 11.06
N LEU A 150 -1.76 -13.99 10.13
CA LEU A 150 -2.19 -12.59 10.14
C LEU A 150 -2.96 -12.24 11.42
N ALA A 151 -3.96 -13.05 11.78
CA ALA A 151 -4.72 -12.87 13.02
C ALA A 151 -3.81 -12.97 14.26
N GLY A 152 -2.83 -13.89 14.25
CA GLY A 152 -1.84 -14.00 15.30
C GLY A 152 -1.00 -12.74 15.47
N VAL A 153 -0.57 -12.09 14.38
CA VAL A 153 0.18 -10.83 14.45
C VAL A 153 -0.68 -9.71 15.05
N GLU A 154 -1.96 -9.62 14.65
CA GLU A 154 -2.88 -8.65 15.24
C GLU A 154 -3.05 -8.85 16.75
N VAL A 155 -3.18 -10.09 17.22
CA VAL A 155 -3.25 -10.40 18.65
C VAL A 155 -1.96 -10.01 19.37
N ILE A 156 -0.78 -10.31 18.79
CA ILE A 156 0.50 -9.94 19.40
C ILE A 156 0.61 -8.43 19.55
N VAL A 157 0.34 -7.69 18.48
CA VAL A 157 0.52 -6.23 18.47
C VAL A 157 -0.53 -5.55 19.35
N SER A 158 -1.72 -6.13 19.51
CA SER A 158 -2.79 -5.59 20.36
C SER A 158 -2.71 -6.01 21.83
N GLN A 159 -2.17 -7.20 22.14
CA GLN A 159 -2.05 -7.73 23.49
C GLN A 159 -0.59 -7.88 23.90
N GLY A 160 -0.18 -7.05 24.86
CA GLY A 160 1.02 -7.33 25.65
C GLY A 160 0.83 -8.61 26.41
N HIS A 161 1.62 -9.63 26.10
CA HIS A 161 1.87 -10.65 27.11
C HIS A 161 2.48 -9.94 28.31
N GLY A 162 1.70 -9.93 29.39
CA GLY A 162 2.14 -9.52 30.71
C GLY A 162 3.46 -10.18 31.05
N GLY A 163 4.30 -9.42 31.75
CA GLY A 163 5.53 -9.93 32.33
C GLY A 163 5.28 -11.23 33.08
N GLU A 164 6.31 -12.06 33.09
CA GLU A 164 6.47 -13.11 34.09
C GLU A 164 6.04 -12.57 35.45
N ALA A 165 4.99 -13.16 36.00
CA ALA A 165 4.56 -12.90 37.35
C ALA A 165 5.73 -13.22 38.29
N HIS A 166 6.32 -12.18 38.87
CA HIS A 166 7.12 -12.32 40.07
C HIS A 166 6.20 -12.88 41.15
N GLN A 167 6.27 -14.19 41.38
CA GLN A 167 5.66 -14.84 42.53
C GLN A 167 6.33 -14.26 43.80
N PRO A 168 5.61 -13.56 44.68
CA PRO A 168 6.13 -13.29 46.00
C PRO A 168 6.23 -14.65 46.72
N GLY A 169 7.42 -14.98 47.21
CA GLY A 169 7.69 -16.21 47.93
C GLY A 169 6.77 -16.38 49.15
N PRO A 170 6.52 -17.62 49.60
CA PRO A 170 5.58 -17.89 50.69
C PRO A 170 6.02 -17.19 51.98
N PRO A 171 5.08 -16.71 52.80
CA PRO A 171 5.40 -16.11 54.09
C PRO A 171 6.07 -17.16 54.97
N GLY A 172 7.26 -16.82 55.48
CA GLY A 172 7.96 -17.62 56.48
C GLY A 172 7.06 -17.80 57.71
N GLN A 173 6.78 -19.06 58.04
CA GLN A 173 6.14 -19.42 59.30
C GLN A 173 7.19 -19.30 60.40
N GLY A 174 6.93 -18.41 61.35
CA GLY A 174 7.54 -18.41 62.68
C GLY A 174 6.71 -19.21 63.66
#